data_AF-A0A932S0T4-F1
#
_entry.id   AF-A0A932S0T4-F1
#
_cell.length_a   1.000
_cell.length_b   1.000
_cell.length_c   1.000
_cell.angle_alpha   90.00
_cell.angle_beta   90.00
_cell.angle_gamma   90.00
#
_symmetry.space_group_name_H-M   'P 1'
#
loop_
_entity.id
_entity.type
_entity.pdbx_description
1 polymer ?
#
loop_
_entity_poly.entity_id
_entity_poly.type
_entity_poly.pdbx_seq_one_letter_code
_entity_poly.pdbx_strand_id
1 'polypeptide(L)'
;MKRRHFLSSGAVMALACGFHFPAQAQVINSSDAINKAGRQRMLSQRIAKAYLQIGLGVDLEQSNRILDASLSLFDRQLVELKNYAPTAEIKLNLLSAEKIWLSYKDILLGRAPTTADAKKVLQASESLLEIADKVTQLLEKQANNRAGKLVNISGRQRMLSQRMAKLYQAIQWGVAPSDANALLEAARKEFNANLTLLEENLLNTRQIQTELGLAKQQWTYFDHAIRQAPDPRMRQQYATTVATTSERILAQMDIVTGLYQAMKLD
;
A
#
# COMPACT_ATOMS: atom_id res chain seq x y z
N MET A 1 47.54 -6.64 60.51
CA MET A 1 48.83 -5.99 60.18
C MET A 1 49.16 -6.27 58.71
N LYS A 2 49.55 -5.22 57.98
CA LYS A 2 50.21 -5.19 56.65
C LYS A 2 49.38 -5.53 55.39
N ARG A 3 48.96 -4.43 54.77
CA ARG A 3 48.61 -4.24 53.34
C ARG A 3 49.71 -4.78 52.43
N ARG A 4 49.32 -5.37 51.29
CA ARG A 4 50.03 -5.18 50.00
C ARG A 4 49.00 -5.10 48.87
N HIS A 5 48.90 -3.91 48.30
CA HIS A 5 48.18 -3.62 47.06
C HIS A 5 48.98 -4.17 45.88
N PHE A 6 48.30 -4.87 44.97
CA PHE A 6 48.78 -5.07 43.60
C PHE A 6 47.74 -4.47 42.67
N LEU A 7 48.12 -3.37 42.02
CA LEU A 7 47.43 -2.76 40.89
C LEU A 7 47.85 -3.53 39.65
N SER A 8 46.91 -4.21 38.98
CA SER A 8 47.08 -4.68 37.62
C SER A 8 46.03 -3.98 36.74
N SER A 9 46.49 -2.98 35.99
CA SER A 9 45.73 -2.30 34.94
C SER A 9 45.41 -3.28 33.82
N GLY A 10 44.17 -3.77 33.78
CA GLY A 10 43.63 -4.52 32.65
C GLY A 10 43.02 -3.55 31.64
N ALA A 11 43.66 -3.43 30.48
CA ALA A 11 43.12 -2.70 29.34
C ALA A 11 41.86 -3.42 28.81
N VAL A 12 40.69 -2.77 28.92
CA VAL A 12 39.46 -3.24 28.29
C VAL A 12 39.48 -2.81 26.83
N MET A 13 39.85 -3.73 25.95
CA MET A 13 39.72 -3.56 24.50
C MET A 13 38.24 -3.81 24.14
N ALA A 14 37.46 -2.74 24.08
CA ALA A 14 36.07 -2.79 23.64
C ALA A 14 36.02 -3.08 22.12
N LEU A 15 35.79 -4.35 21.77
CA LEU A 15 35.37 -4.76 20.43
C LEU A 15 33.95 -4.23 20.19
N ALA A 16 33.87 -3.06 19.55
CA ALA A 16 32.62 -2.55 19.01
C ALA A 16 32.19 -3.45 17.83
N CYS A 17 31.34 -4.43 18.10
CA CYS A 17 30.54 -5.08 17.07
C CYS A 17 29.58 -4.02 16.48
N GLY A 18 30.01 -3.41 15.38
CA GLY A 18 29.16 -2.51 14.59
C GLY A 18 27.94 -3.27 14.09
N PHE A 19 26.78 -2.92 14.65
CA PHE A 19 25.50 -3.22 14.04
C PHE A 19 25.47 -2.62 12.64
N HIS A 20 25.71 -3.46 11.63
CA HIS A 20 25.43 -3.11 10.25
C HIS A 20 23.92 -3.12 10.08
N PHE A 21 23.28 -1.97 10.31
CA PHE A 21 21.97 -1.72 9.73
C PHE A 21 22.16 -1.75 8.21
N PRO A 22 21.45 -2.61 7.46
CA PRO A 22 21.50 -2.53 6.01
C PRO A 22 21.06 -1.11 5.62
N ALA A 23 21.88 -0.49 4.77
CA ALA A 23 21.73 0.86 4.29
C ALA A 23 20.29 1.14 3.82
N GLN A 24 19.83 2.36 4.07
CA GLN A 24 18.54 2.86 3.60
C GLN A 24 18.33 2.50 2.14
N ALA A 25 17.23 1.79 1.83
CA ALA A 25 16.93 1.34 0.47
C ALA A 25 16.56 2.54 -0.42
N GLN A 26 17.57 3.26 -0.90
CA GLN A 26 17.47 4.35 -1.87
C GLN A 26 16.76 3.87 -3.14
N VAL A 27 16.09 4.81 -3.83
CA VAL A 27 15.51 4.54 -5.15
C VAL A 27 16.63 4.12 -6.10
N ILE A 28 16.59 2.88 -6.60
CA ILE A 28 17.70 2.28 -7.35
C ILE A 28 17.64 2.67 -8.84
N ASN A 29 16.45 2.77 -9.41
CA ASN A 29 16.20 3.12 -10.81
C ASN A 29 14.77 3.63 -11.04
N SER A 30 14.44 4.05 -12.26
CA SER A 30 13.12 4.59 -12.60
C SER A 30 11.97 3.61 -12.36
N SER A 31 12.15 2.31 -12.62
CA SER A 31 11.11 1.29 -12.36
C SER A 31 10.85 1.10 -10.86
N ASP A 32 11.90 1.17 -10.04
CA ASP A 32 11.79 1.17 -8.57
C ASP A 32 11.06 2.43 -8.06
N ALA A 33 11.37 3.60 -8.63
CA ALA A 33 10.67 4.85 -8.34
C ALA A 33 9.16 4.74 -8.64
N ILE A 34 8.80 4.21 -9.82
CA ILE A 34 7.40 3.98 -10.22
C ILE A 34 6.73 2.98 -9.27
N ASN A 35 7.40 1.90 -8.88
CA ASN A 35 6.83 0.93 -7.95
C ASN A 35 6.57 1.56 -6.57
N LYS A 36 7.54 2.29 -6.00
CA LYS A 36 7.38 2.97 -4.71
C LYS A 36 6.28 4.04 -4.76
N ALA A 37 6.25 4.88 -5.80
CA ALA A 37 5.18 5.86 -5.99
C ALA A 37 3.81 5.19 -6.15
N GLY A 38 3.75 4.12 -6.95
CA GLY A 38 2.55 3.31 -7.12
C GLY A 38 2.09 2.66 -5.81
N ARG A 39 3.02 2.31 -4.91
CA ARG A 39 2.73 1.78 -3.58
C ARG A 39 2.16 2.84 -2.65
N GLN A 40 2.52 4.12 -2.79
CA GLN A 40 1.90 5.22 -2.03
C GLN A 40 0.39 5.30 -2.31
N ARG A 41 -0.04 5.10 -3.56
CA ARG A 41 -1.47 4.99 -3.92
C ARG A 41 -2.16 3.87 -3.16
N MET A 42 -1.54 2.69 -3.09
CA MET A 42 -2.11 1.55 -2.38
C MET A 42 -2.16 1.79 -0.87
N LEU A 43 -1.08 2.31 -0.30
CA LEU A 43 -0.96 2.57 1.13
C LEU A 43 -1.99 3.60 1.61
N SER A 44 -2.28 4.65 0.83
CA SER A 44 -3.33 5.61 1.19
C SER A 44 -4.69 4.92 1.36
N GLN A 45 -4.99 3.92 0.54
CA GLN A 45 -6.23 3.14 0.63
C GLN A 45 -6.19 2.09 1.74
N ARG A 46 -5.05 1.41 1.91
CA ARG A 46 -4.87 0.36 2.91
C ARG A 46 -4.95 0.90 4.34
N ILE A 47 -4.42 2.10 4.58
CA ILE A 47 -4.51 2.81 5.86
C ILE A 47 -5.98 3.09 6.20
N ALA A 48 -6.74 3.67 5.27
CA ALA A 48 -8.16 3.93 5.47
C ALA A 48 -8.94 2.63 5.70
N LYS A 49 -8.67 1.58 4.93
CA LYS A 49 -9.27 0.27 5.11
C LYS A 49 -9.03 -0.26 6.53
N ALA A 50 -7.77 -0.26 6.99
CA ALA A 50 -7.42 -0.71 8.32
C ALA A 50 -8.11 0.09 9.43
N TYR A 51 -8.19 1.41 9.28
CA TYR A 51 -8.93 2.28 10.21
C TYR A 51 -10.42 1.91 10.28
N LEU A 52 -11.07 1.67 9.14
CA LEU A 52 -12.47 1.23 9.07
C LEU A 52 -12.66 -0.16 9.69
N GLN A 53 -11.72 -1.09 9.47
CA GLN A 53 -11.75 -2.43 10.07
C GLN A 53 -11.65 -2.38 11.59
N ILE A 54 -10.78 -1.51 12.14
CA ILE A 54 -10.68 -1.31 13.58
C ILE A 54 -12.01 -0.77 14.13
N GLY A 55 -12.61 0.23 13.47
CA GLY A 55 -13.91 0.77 13.88
C GLY A 55 -15.08 -0.22 13.79
N LEU A 56 -15.02 -1.16 12.85
CA LEU A 56 -16.00 -2.24 12.68
C LEU A 56 -15.73 -3.48 13.54
N GLY A 57 -14.60 -3.56 14.25
CA GLY A 57 -14.21 -4.77 14.98
C GLY A 57 -13.84 -5.95 14.08
N VAL A 58 -13.39 -5.70 12.84
CA VAL A 58 -12.99 -6.74 11.89
C VAL A 58 -11.51 -7.06 12.09
N ASP A 59 -11.21 -8.26 12.58
CA ASP A 59 -9.85 -8.78 12.76
C ASP A 59 -8.91 -7.74 13.41
N LEU A 60 -9.27 -7.29 14.62
CA LEU A 60 -8.67 -6.12 15.28
C LEU A 60 -7.15 -6.19 15.37
N GLU A 61 -6.62 -7.34 15.77
CA GLU A 61 -5.17 -7.53 15.93
C GLU A 61 -4.44 -7.35 14.59
N GLN A 62 -4.94 -7.99 13.53
CA GLN A 62 -4.36 -7.87 12.20
C GLN A 62 -4.55 -6.46 11.62
N SER A 63 -5.71 -5.84 11.82
CA SER A 63 -6.01 -4.51 11.31
C SER A 63 -5.11 -3.45 11.94
N ASN A 64 -4.83 -3.53 13.24
CA ASN A 64 -3.84 -2.66 13.90
C ASN A 64 -2.44 -2.86 13.32
N ARG A 65 -1.98 -4.12 13.16
CA ARG A 65 -0.68 -4.39 12.51
C ARG A 65 -0.59 -3.82 11.10
N ILE A 66 -1.66 -3.97 10.30
CA ILE A 66 -1.72 -3.44 8.94
C ILE A 66 -1.62 -1.92 8.96
N LEU A 67 -2.34 -1.25 9.87
CA LEU A 67 -2.30 0.19 10.02
C LEU A 67 -0.87 0.67 10.32
N ASP A 68 -0.25 0.14 11.37
CA ASP A 68 1.10 0.54 11.82
C ASP A 68 2.16 0.29 10.75
N ALA A 69 2.12 -0.88 10.12
CA ALA A 69 3.04 -1.23 9.04
C ALA A 69 2.85 -0.32 7.81
N SER A 70 1.60 0.03 7.48
CA SER A 70 1.30 0.88 6.33
C SER A 70 1.70 2.33 6.56
N LEU A 71 1.46 2.87 7.77
CA LEU A 71 1.93 4.20 8.19
C LEU A 71 3.46 4.28 8.08
N SER A 72 4.15 3.33 8.70
CA SER A 72 5.61 3.28 8.71
C SER A 72 6.21 3.14 7.31
N LEU A 73 5.61 2.32 6.44
CA LEU A 73 6.09 2.15 5.07
C LEU A 73 5.83 3.39 4.21
N PHE A 74 4.68 4.04 4.39
CA PHE A 74 4.36 5.28 3.67
C PHE A 74 5.38 6.36 3.99
N ASP A 75 5.63 6.64 5.28
CA ASP A 75 6.59 7.66 5.74
C ASP A 75 7.98 7.45 5.13
N ARG A 76 8.52 6.22 5.23
CA ARG A 76 9.85 5.91 4.70
C ARG A 76 9.92 6.13 3.18
N GLN A 77 8.97 5.59 2.43
CA GLN A 77 9.01 5.68 0.97
C GLN A 77 8.74 7.09 0.44
N LEU A 78 7.94 7.90 1.15
CA LEU A 78 7.75 9.31 0.78
C LEU A 78 9.08 10.07 0.87
N VAL A 79 9.89 9.84 1.90
CA VAL A 79 11.22 10.43 2.02
C VAL A 79 12.15 9.96 0.89
N GLU A 80 12.17 8.66 0.59
CA GLU A 80 12.95 8.11 -0.51
C GLU A 80 12.58 8.75 -1.86
N LEU A 81 11.28 8.88 -2.16
CA LEU A 81 10.77 9.49 -3.39
C LEU A 81 11.14 10.98 -3.47
N LYS A 82 11.04 11.71 -2.36
CA LYS A 82 11.43 13.13 -2.28
C LYS A 82 12.92 13.35 -2.55
N ASN A 83 13.77 12.43 -2.12
CA ASN A 83 15.21 12.48 -2.37
C ASN A 83 15.57 12.16 -3.83
N TYR A 84 14.79 11.28 -4.48
CA TYR A 84 14.99 10.93 -5.89
C TYR A 84 14.50 12.02 -6.86
N ALA A 85 13.28 12.53 -6.63
CA ALA A 85 12.55 13.54 -7.40
C ALA A 85 13.29 14.14 -8.63
N PRO A 86 13.25 13.48 -9.80
CA PRO A 86 14.15 13.78 -10.93
C PRO A 86 13.79 15.06 -11.70
N THR A 87 12.62 15.65 -11.43
CA THR A 87 12.17 16.91 -12.02
C THR A 87 11.58 17.84 -10.96
N ALA A 88 11.60 19.15 -11.22
CA ALA A 88 10.98 20.14 -10.33
C ALA A 88 9.47 19.87 -10.15
N GLU A 89 8.78 19.45 -11.22
CA GLU A 89 7.35 19.10 -11.15
C GLU A 89 7.11 17.90 -10.21
N ILE A 90 7.89 16.83 -10.32
CA ILE A 90 7.75 15.66 -9.43
C ILE A 90 8.04 16.07 -7.97
N LYS A 91 9.07 16.88 -7.75
CA LYS A 91 9.40 17.39 -6.41
C LYS A 91 8.25 18.20 -5.80
N LEU A 92 7.64 19.10 -6.57
CA LEU A 92 6.50 19.91 -6.12
C LEU A 92 5.29 19.04 -5.75
N ASN A 93 4.96 18.03 -6.57
CA ASN A 93 3.84 17.14 -6.26
C ASN A 93 4.13 16.25 -5.03
N LEU A 94 5.38 15.83 -4.80
CA LEU A 94 5.77 15.09 -3.60
C LEU A 94 5.70 15.95 -2.32
N LEU A 95 6.04 17.23 -2.39
CA LEU A 95 5.84 18.17 -1.27
C LEU A 95 4.36 18.40 -0.96
N SER A 96 3.52 18.49 -2.01
CA SER A 96 2.06 18.53 -1.83
C SER A 96 1.52 17.24 -1.21
N ALA A 97 2.02 16.08 -1.64
CA ALA A 97 1.67 14.79 -1.07
C ALA A 97 2.05 14.70 0.42
N GLU A 98 3.23 15.20 0.79
CA GLU A 98 3.66 15.29 2.19
C GLU A 98 2.72 16.13 3.05
N LYS A 99 2.30 17.30 2.55
CA LYS A 99 1.34 18.15 3.28
C LYS A 99 0.01 17.43 3.52
N ILE A 100 -0.55 16.78 2.51
CA ILE A 100 -1.78 15.99 2.64
C ILE A 100 -1.55 14.83 3.62
N TRP A 101 -0.40 14.16 3.53
CA TRP A 101 -0.06 13.04 4.38
C TRP A 101 0.07 13.42 5.86
N LEU A 102 0.68 14.56 6.18
CA LEU A 102 0.76 15.04 7.57
C LEU A 102 -0.64 15.28 8.15
N SER A 103 -1.51 15.98 7.42
CA SER A 103 -2.91 16.15 7.84
C SER A 103 -3.65 14.82 7.97
N TYR A 104 -3.35 13.85 7.11
CA TYR A 104 -3.95 12.53 7.19
C TYR A 104 -3.50 11.78 8.45
N LYS A 105 -2.19 11.80 8.77
CA LYS A 105 -1.65 11.22 9.99
C LYS A 105 -2.28 11.82 11.24
N ASP A 106 -2.47 13.14 11.29
CA ASP A 106 -3.05 13.80 12.46
C ASP A 106 -4.46 13.28 12.79
N ILE A 107 -5.25 12.90 11.78
CA ILE A 107 -6.58 12.29 11.98
C ILE A 107 -6.45 10.89 12.59
N LEU A 108 -5.37 10.17 12.27
CA LEU A 108 -5.13 8.78 12.69
C LEU A 108 -4.52 8.66 14.09
N LEU A 109 -4.01 9.76 14.68
CA LEU A 109 -3.29 9.72 15.95
C LEU A 109 -4.22 9.55 17.17
N GLY A 110 -4.03 8.42 17.87
CA GLY A 110 -4.21 8.33 19.34
C GLY A 110 -5.64 8.27 19.87
N ARG A 111 -6.65 7.95 19.05
CA ARG A 111 -8.04 7.76 19.50
C ARG A 111 -8.66 6.54 18.83
N ALA A 112 -9.60 5.91 19.54
CA ALA A 112 -10.41 4.86 18.95
C ALA A 112 -11.18 5.40 17.73
N PRO A 113 -11.32 4.62 16.64
CA PRO A 113 -11.99 5.10 15.44
C PRO A 113 -13.42 5.59 15.69
N THR A 114 -13.73 6.80 15.25
CA THR A 114 -15.08 7.37 15.28
C THR A 114 -15.66 7.50 13.88
N THR A 115 -17.00 7.52 13.76
CA THR A 115 -17.66 7.73 12.47
C THR A 115 -17.41 9.13 11.88
N ALA A 116 -17.23 10.14 12.74
CA ALA A 116 -16.88 11.50 12.33
C ALA A 116 -15.49 11.55 11.70
N ASP A 117 -14.50 10.92 12.34
CA ASP A 117 -13.14 10.87 11.81
C ASP A 117 -13.01 9.90 10.64
N ALA A 118 -13.81 8.82 10.59
CA ALA A 118 -13.87 7.92 9.44
C ALA A 118 -14.18 8.65 8.14
N LYS A 119 -15.11 9.63 8.17
CA LYS A 119 -15.41 10.47 6.99
C LYS A 119 -14.20 11.31 6.55
N LYS A 120 -13.45 11.86 7.51
CA LYS A 120 -12.22 12.61 7.21
C LYS A 120 -11.11 11.69 6.68
N VAL A 121 -10.96 10.50 7.25
CA VAL A 121 -10.05 9.45 6.79
C VAL A 121 -10.36 9.06 5.35
N LEU A 122 -11.64 8.88 5.01
CA LEU A 122 -12.07 8.58 3.64
C LEU A 122 -11.68 9.70 2.67
N GLN A 123 -11.96 10.95 3.01
CA GLN A 123 -11.59 12.11 2.19
C GLN A 123 -10.07 12.21 2.01
N ALA A 124 -9.30 12.17 3.11
CA ALA A 124 -7.85 12.25 3.08
C ALA A 124 -7.22 11.11 2.27
N SER A 125 -7.77 9.90 2.35
CA SER A 125 -7.29 8.76 1.55
C SER A 125 -7.47 8.97 0.05
N GLU A 126 -8.56 9.60 -0.40
CA GLU A 126 -8.81 9.88 -1.82
C GLU A 126 -7.94 11.04 -2.31
N SER A 127 -7.81 12.12 -1.54
CA SER A 127 -6.89 13.22 -1.89
C SER A 127 -5.43 12.76 -1.98
N LEU A 128 -5.01 11.87 -1.09
CA LEU A 128 -3.65 11.31 -1.13
C LEU A 128 -3.47 10.31 -2.28
N LEU A 129 -4.52 9.56 -2.64
CA LEU A 129 -4.51 8.71 -3.84
C LEU A 129 -4.33 9.54 -5.11
N GLU A 130 -5.06 10.65 -5.25
CA GLU A 130 -5.00 11.51 -6.43
C GLU A 130 -3.59 12.05 -6.67
N ILE A 131 -2.96 12.63 -5.64
CA ILE A 131 -1.60 13.18 -5.79
C ILE A 131 -0.55 12.07 -5.98
N ALA A 132 -0.70 10.92 -5.32
CA ALA A 132 0.18 9.78 -5.51
C ALA A 132 0.06 9.18 -6.93
N ASP A 133 -1.14 9.19 -7.51
CA ASP A 133 -1.36 8.77 -8.90
C ASP A 133 -0.70 9.73 -9.88
N LYS A 134 -0.86 11.04 -9.67
CA LYS A 134 -0.16 12.04 -10.47
C LYS A 134 1.36 11.87 -10.41
N VAL A 135 1.95 11.68 -9.22
CA VAL A 135 3.40 11.42 -9.08
C VAL A 135 3.81 10.14 -9.82
N THR A 136 3.01 9.07 -9.72
CA THR A 136 3.30 7.79 -10.40
C THR A 136 3.28 7.96 -11.92
N GLN A 137 2.29 8.67 -12.47
CA GLN A 137 2.17 8.93 -13.90
C GLN A 137 3.34 9.79 -14.42
N LEU A 138 3.77 10.81 -13.67
CA LEU A 138 4.93 11.63 -14.02
C LEU A 138 6.22 10.81 -14.05
N LEU A 139 6.42 9.93 -13.07
CA LEU A 139 7.58 9.03 -13.02
C LEU A 139 7.56 8.00 -14.17
N GLU A 140 6.39 7.45 -14.50
CA GLU A 140 6.25 6.55 -15.66
C GLU A 140 6.60 7.27 -16.96
N LYS A 141 6.05 8.47 -17.18
CA LYS A 141 6.33 9.29 -18.35
C LYS A 141 7.82 9.63 -18.46
N GLN A 142 8.47 9.94 -17.33
CA GLN A 142 9.91 10.22 -17.29
C GLN A 142 10.75 8.97 -17.61
N ALA A 143 10.33 7.78 -17.14
CA ALA A 143 11.02 6.53 -17.41
C ALA A 143 10.91 6.09 -18.88
N ASN A 144 9.78 6.40 -19.52
CA ASN A 144 9.50 6.19 -20.94
C ASN A 144 9.87 4.78 -21.45
N ASN A 145 9.53 3.74 -20.68
CA ASN A 145 9.82 2.36 -21.05
C ASN A 145 8.64 1.41 -20.78
N ARG A 146 8.65 0.26 -21.43
CA ARG A 146 7.55 -0.73 -21.37
C ARG A 146 7.41 -1.38 -20.00
N ALA A 147 8.53 -1.64 -19.32
CA ALA A 147 8.53 -2.19 -17.95
C ALA A 147 7.79 -1.27 -16.97
N GLY A 148 8.06 0.04 -17.04
CA GLY A 148 7.42 1.06 -16.20
C GLY A 148 5.89 1.06 -16.34
N LYS A 149 5.38 0.91 -17.56
CA LYS A 149 3.94 0.79 -17.82
C LYS A 149 3.33 -0.46 -17.18
N LEU A 150 4.00 -1.62 -17.28
CA LEU A 150 3.53 -2.87 -16.66
C LEU A 150 3.61 -2.81 -15.13
N VAL A 151 4.65 -2.19 -14.58
CA VAL A 151 4.78 -1.89 -13.15
C VAL A 151 3.63 -0.99 -12.68
N ASN A 152 3.26 0.03 -13.45
CA ASN A 152 2.14 0.89 -13.11
C ASN A 152 0.80 0.13 -13.14
N ILE A 153 0.49 -0.60 -14.23
CA ILE A 153 -0.79 -1.33 -14.38
C ILE A 153 -0.93 -2.41 -13.30
N SER A 154 0.09 -3.25 -13.09
CA SER A 154 0.09 -4.25 -12.02
C SER A 154 0.01 -3.59 -10.64
N GLY A 155 0.74 -2.48 -10.44
CA GLY A 155 0.69 -1.71 -9.22
C GLY A 155 -0.68 -1.11 -8.92
N ARG A 156 -1.44 -0.75 -9.96
CA ARG A 156 -2.81 -0.24 -9.86
C ARG A 156 -3.79 -1.29 -9.35
N GLN A 157 -3.57 -2.58 -9.66
CA GLN A 157 -4.37 -3.69 -9.08
C GLN A 157 -4.24 -3.78 -7.57
N ARG A 158 -3.02 -3.58 -7.02
CA ARG A 158 -2.79 -3.50 -5.57
C ARG A 158 -3.67 -2.42 -4.95
N MET A 159 -3.63 -1.20 -5.50
CA MET A 159 -4.46 -0.09 -5.00
C MET A 159 -5.95 -0.39 -5.09
N LEU A 160 -6.42 -0.87 -6.25
CA LEU A 160 -7.85 -1.16 -6.47
C LEU A 160 -8.39 -2.19 -5.48
N SER A 161 -7.62 -3.24 -5.17
CA SER A 161 -8.01 -4.24 -4.16
C SER A 161 -8.28 -3.60 -2.78
N GLN A 162 -7.45 -2.62 -2.38
CA GLN A 162 -7.58 -1.92 -1.11
C GLN A 162 -8.71 -0.89 -1.15
N ARG A 163 -8.85 -0.16 -2.27
CA ARG A 163 -9.91 0.83 -2.47
C ARG A 163 -11.30 0.19 -2.45
N MET A 164 -11.48 -0.95 -3.12
CA MET A 164 -12.75 -1.68 -3.09
C MET A 164 -13.10 -2.17 -1.68
N ALA A 165 -12.12 -2.72 -0.95
CA ALA A 165 -12.34 -3.16 0.42
C ALA A 165 -12.67 -2.00 1.37
N LYS A 166 -11.97 -0.86 1.22
CA LYS A 166 -12.26 0.38 1.94
C LYS A 166 -13.69 0.86 1.69
N LEU A 167 -14.10 0.95 0.42
CA LEU A 167 -15.45 1.39 0.05
C LEU A 167 -16.52 0.45 0.61
N TYR A 168 -16.34 -0.87 0.48
CA TYR A 168 -17.23 -1.87 1.05
C TYR A 168 -17.39 -1.68 2.57
N GLN A 169 -16.28 -1.54 3.31
CA GLN A 169 -16.32 -1.37 4.76
C GLN A 169 -16.93 -0.02 5.18
N ALA A 170 -16.67 1.05 4.42
CA ALA A 170 -17.32 2.34 4.65
C ALA A 170 -18.84 2.25 4.51
N ILE A 171 -19.33 1.46 3.54
CA ILE A 171 -20.76 1.21 3.32
C ILE A 171 -21.32 0.45 4.52
N GLN A 172 -20.65 -0.62 4.96
CA GLN A 172 -21.08 -1.42 6.13
C GLN A 172 -21.11 -0.59 7.42
N TRP A 173 -20.19 0.36 7.58
CA TRP A 173 -20.15 1.23 8.75
C TRP A 173 -21.09 2.45 8.65
N GLY A 174 -21.75 2.67 7.51
CA GLY A 174 -22.66 3.80 7.31
C GLY A 174 -21.96 5.16 7.23
N VAL A 175 -20.66 5.18 6.88
CA VAL A 175 -19.84 6.40 6.76
C VAL A 175 -19.40 6.70 5.33
N ALA A 176 -19.80 5.84 4.38
CA ALA A 176 -19.48 6.00 2.98
C ALA A 176 -20.08 7.28 2.36
N PRO A 177 -19.43 7.85 1.34
CA PRO A 177 -20.07 8.89 0.53
C PRO A 177 -21.27 8.33 -0.24
N SER A 178 -22.17 9.21 -0.69
CA SER A 178 -23.42 8.83 -1.36
C SER A 178 -23.22 8.05 -2.66
N ASP A 179 -22.10 8.27 -3.34
CA ASP A 179 -21.71 7.62 -4.60
C ASP A 179 -20.84 6.37 -4.41
N ALA A 180 -20.64 5.89 -3.18
CA ALA A 180 -19.71 4.80 -2.87
C ALA A 180 -19.98 3.50 -3.66
N ASN A 181 -21.24 3.16 -3.92
CA ASN A 181 -21.57 2.00 -4.76
C ASN A 181 -21.09 2.20 -6.20
N ALA A 182 -21.27 3.39 -6.78
CA ALA A 182 -20.78 3.69 -8.13
C ALA A 182 -19.25 3.66 -8.20
N LEU A 183 -18.56 4.19 -7.17
CA LEU A 183 -17.11 4.13 -7.05
C LEU A 183 -16.61 2.68 -6.93
N LEU A 184 -17.31 1.84 -6.18
CA LEU A 184 -17.00 0.42 -6.02
C LEU A 184 -17.13 -0.33 -7.36
N GLU A 185 -18.24 -0.12 -8.07
CA GLU A 185 -18.46 -0.69 -9.41
C GLU A 185 -17.39 -0.24 -10.42
N ALA A 186 -17.03 1.04 -10.41
CA ALA A 186 -16.00 1.60 -11.27
C ALA A 186 -14.63 0.95 -11.01
N ALA A 187 -14.23 0.86 -9.74
CA ALA A 187 -12.99 0.20 -9.33
C ALA A 187 -12.96 -1.28 -9.75
N ARG A 188 -14.11 -1.97 -9.67
CA ARG A 188 -14.25 -3.38 -10.07
C ARG A 188 -14.11 -3.58 -11.58
N LYS A 189 -14.72 -2.71 -12.38
CA LYS A 189 -14.57 -2.72 -13.85
C LYS A 189 -13.12 -2.47 -14.24
N GLU A 190 -12.49 -1.49 -13.60
CA GLU A 190 -11.09 -1.15 -13.84
C GLU A 190 -10.13 -2.29 -13.44
N PHE A 191 -10.41 -2.98 -12.33
CA PHE A 191 -9.64 -4.14 -11.91
C PHE A 191 -9.70 -5.25 -12.97
N ASN A 192 -10.91 -5.64 -13.39
CA ASN A 192 -11.07 -6.68 -14.42
C ASN A 192 -10.37 -6.33 -15.73
N ALA A 193 -10.55 -5.10 -16.23
CA ALA A 193 -9.94 -4.67 -17.48
C ALA A 193 -8.41 -4.75 -17.42
N ASN A 194 -7.81 -4.24 -16.33
CA ASN A 194 -6.37 -4.30 -16.13
C ASN A 194 -5.86 -5.74 -15.92
N LEU A 195 -6.61 -6.60 -15.22
CA LEU A 195 -6.22 -8.00 -15.04
C LEU A 195 -6.18 -8.72 -16.39
N THR A 196 -7.18 -8.54 -17.26
CA THR A 196 -7.18 -9.07 -18.62
C THR A 196 -5.97 -8.57 -19.42
N LEU A 197 -5.69 -7.26 -19.39
CA LEU A 197 -4.53 -6.69 -20.08
C LEU A 197 -3.19 -7.28 -19.59
N LEU A 198 -3.09 -7.60 -18.29
CA LEU A 198 -1.91 -8.24 -17.73
C LEU A 198 -1.84 -9.71 -18.14
N GLU A 199 -2.93 -10.47 -18.07
CA GLU A 199 -2.97 -11.89 -18.46
C GLU A 199 -2.60 -12.10 -19.94
N GLU A 200 -3.08 -11.22 -20.82
CA GLU A 200 -2.86 -11.30 -22.27
C GLU A 200 -1.50 -10.73 -22.72
N ASN A 201 -0.69 -10.22 -21.80
CA ASN A 201 0.56 -9.58 -22.17
C ASN A 201 1.60 -10.58 -22.69
N LEU A 202 2.09 -10.36 -23.92
CA LEU A 202 3.06 -11.23 -24.59
C LEU A 202 4.43 -11.29 -23.90
N LEU A 203 4.74 -10.34 -23.02
CA LEU A 203 6.00 -10.31 -22.27
C LEU A 203 5.95 -11.17 -20.99
N ASN A 204 4.81 -11.79 -20.68
CA ASN A 204 4.67 -12.61 -19.49
C ASN A 204 5.58 -13.84 -19.52
N THR A 205 6.35 -14.02 -18.46
CA THR A 205 7.03 -15.29 -18.18
C THR A 205 6.04 -16.30 -17.60
N ARG A 206 6.42 -17.59 -17.59
CA ARG A 206 5.64 -18.65 -16.94
C ARG A 206 5.34 -18.35 -15.48
N GLN A 207 6.30 -17.73 -14.78
CA GLN A 207 6.12 -17.30 -13.39
C GLN A 207 5.04 -16.23 -13.31
N ILE A 208 5.11 -15.16 -14.11
CA ILE A 208 4.10 -14.09 -14.11
C ILE A 208 2.71 -14.64 -14.41
N GLN A 209 2.57 -15.54 -15.38
CA GLN A 209 1.28 -16.18 -15.70
C GLN A 209 0.71 -16.96 -14.50
N THR A 210 1.58 -17.66 -13.76
CA THR A 210 1.20 -18.42 -12.57
C THR A 210 0.69 -17.48 -11.47
N GLU A 211 1.45 -16.41 -11.19
CA GLU A 211 1.11 -15.43 -10.16
C GLU A 211 -0.17 -14.63 -10.51
N LEU A 212 -0.38 -14.30 -11.79
CA LEU A 212 -1.64 -13.69 -12.27
C LEU A 212 -2.82 -14.66 -12.13
N GLY A 213 -2.62 -15.95 -12.40
CA GLY A 213 -3.64 -16.99 -12.19
C GLY A 213 -4.05 -17.10 -10.72
N LEU A 214 -3.10 -17.03 -9.79
CA LEU A 214 -3.38 -16.99 -8.35
C LEU A 214 -4.13 -15.70 -7.96
N ALA A 215 -3.76 -14.55 -8.53
CA ALA A 215 -4.46 -13.28 -8.28
C ALA A 215 -5.92 -13.36 -8.71
N LYS A 216 -6.17 -13.95 -9.88
CA LYS A 216 -7.51 -14.18 -10.43
C LYS A 216 -8.36 -15.11 -9.58
N GLN A 217 -7.76 -16.17 -9.01
CA GLN A 217 -8.47 -17.03 -8.05
C GLN A 217 -8.91 -16.22 -6.82
N GLN A 218 -8.00 -15.44 -6.21
CA GLN A 218 -8.36 -14.60 -5.07
C GLN A 218 -9.41 -13.54 -5.45
N TRP A 219 -9.31 -12.98 -6.65
CA TRP A 219 -10.27 -12.04 -7.20
C TRP A 219 -11.69 -12.61 -7.26
N THR A 220 -11.88 -13.84 -7.72
CA THR A 220 -13.21 -14.47 -7.78
C THR A 220 -13.88 -14.51 -6.41
N TYR A 221 -13.14 -14.86 -5.35
CA TYR A 221 -13.68 -14.85 -3.98
C TYR A 221 -13.98 -13.44 -3.48
N PHE A 222 -13.08 -12.49 -3.76
CA PHE A 222 -13.25 -11.09 -3.39
C PHE A 222 -14.47 -10.45 -4.07
N ASP A 223 -14.58 -10.60 -5.39
CA ASP A 223 -15.67 -10.10 -6.24
C ASP A 223 -17.03 -10.67 -5.79
N HIS A 224 -17.08 -11.97 -5.49
CA HIS A 224 -18.27 -12.57 -4.92
C HIS A 224 -18.64 -11.94 -3.57
N ALA A 225 -17.68 -11.78 -2.66
CA ALA A 225 -17.94 -11.25 -1.31
C ALA A 225 -18.42 -9.79 -1.31
N ILE A 226 -17.85 -8.93 -2.15
CA ILE A 226 -18.26 -7.51 -2.21
C ILE A 226 -19.65 -7.31 -2.84
N ARG A 227 -20.16 -8.29 -3.61
CA ARG A 227 -21.49 -8.25 -4.23
C ARG A 227 -22.60 -8.81 -3.33
N GLN A 228 -22.26 -9.44 -2.21
CA GLN A 228 -23.28 -10.00 -1.34
C GLN A 228 -24.12 -8.89 -0.72
N ALA A 229 -25.44 -9.07 -0.78
CA ALA A 229 -26.40 -8.19 -0.14
C ALA A 229 -26.14 -8.13 1.37
N PRO A 230 -26.51 -7.02 2.04
CA PRO A 230 -26.33 -6.87 3.47
C PRO A 230 -27.32 -7.77 4.24
N ASP A 231 -27.06 -9.07 4.30
CA ASP A 231 -27.63 -9.94 5.33
C ASP A 231 -26.96 -9.58 6.67
N PRO A 232 -27.71 -9.05 7.66
CA PRO A 232 -27.15 -8.69 8.95
C PRO A 232 -26.44 -9.84 9.67
N ARG A 233 -26.85 -11.09 9.44
CA ARG A 233 -26.27 -12.28 10.07
C ARG A 233 -24.89 -12.63 9.50
N MET A 234 -24.69 -12.35 8.22
CA MET A 234 -23.46 -12.68 7.48
C MET A 234 -22.52 -11.48 7.33
N ARG A 235 -22.95 -10.29 7.77
CA ARG A 235 -22.22 -9.03 7.63
C ARG A 235 -20.77 -9.13 8.10
N GLN A 236 -20.54 -9.68 9.29
CA GLN A 236 -19.19 -9.80 9.86
C GLN A 236 -18.32 -10.79 9.08
N GLN A 237 -18.90 -11.89 8.62
CA GLN A 237 -18.21 -12.90 7.82
C GLN A 237 -17.81 -12.34 6.45
N TYR A 238 -18.69 -11.59 5.78
CA TYR A 238 -18.35 -10.95 4.51
C TYR A 238 -17.33 -9.83 4.69
N ALA A 239 -17.45 -9.00 5.73
CA ALA A 239 -16.43 -7.99 6.05
C ALA A 239 -15.04 -8.60 6.29
N THR A 240 -14.98 -9.74 6.97
CA THR A 240 -13.73 -10.50 7.20
C THR A 240 -13.22 -11.15 5.90
N THR A 241 -14.11 -11.68 5.06
CA THR A 241 -13.74 -12.22 3.75
C THR A 241 -13.13 -11.13 2.87
N VAL A 242 -13.79 -9.97 2.75
CA VAL A 242 -13.30 -8.81 1.98
C VAL A 242 -11.97 -8.29 2.55
N ALA A 243 -11.85 -8.23 3.88
CA ALA A 243 -10.63 -7.86 4.57
C ALA A 243 -9.44 -8.74 4.20
N THR A 244 -9.60 -10.06 4.32
CA THR A 244 -8.53 -11.04 4.11
C THR A 244 -8.20 -11.23 2.62
N THR A 245 -9.21 -11.32 1.76
CA THR A 245 -9.00 -11.52 0.32
C THR A 245 -8.39 -10.29 -0.35
N SER A 246 -8.69 -9.06 0.10
CA SER A 246 -7.97 -7.86 -0.39
C SER A 246 -6.49 -7.90 -0.06
N GLU A 247 -6.08 -8.39 1.11
CA GLU A 247 -4.67 -8.54 1.48
C GLU A 247 -3.97 -9.64 0.66
N ARG A 248 -4.67 -10.73 0.35
CA ARG A 248 -4.14 -11.79 -0.52
C ARG A 248 -3.94 -11.32 -1.96
N ILE A 249 -4.90 -10.59 -2.53
CA ILE A 249 -4.75 -9.96 -3.85
C ILE A 249 -3.57 -8.98 -3.82
N LEU A 250 -3.45 -8.16 -2.78
CA LEU A 250 -2.32 -7.25 -2.61
C LEU A 250 -0.99 -7.99 -2.63
N ALA A 251 -0.83 -9.03 -1.81
CA ALA A 251 0.40 -9.81 -1.76
C ALA A 251 0.75 -10.41 -3.12
N GLN A 252 -0.23 -11.00 -3.78
CA GLN A 252 -0.07 -11.63 -5.08
C GLN A 252 0.32 -10.63 -6.17
N MET A 253 -0.35 -9.49 -6.22
CA MET A 253 -0.04 -8.43 -7.17
C MET A 253 1.30 -7.73 -6.84
N ASP A 254 1.75 -7.73 -5.59
CA ASP A 254 3.09 -7.24 -5.24
C ASP A 254 4.20 -8.10 -5.84
N ILE A 255 4.01 -9.43 -5.84
CA ILE A 255 4.91 -10.36 -6.53
C ILE A 255 4.91 -10.07 -8.04
N VAL A 256 3.73 -9.97 -8.66
CA VAL A 256 3.61 -9.66 -10.09
C VAL A 256 4.30 -8.34 -10.45
N THR A 257 4.07 -7.28 -9.67
CA THR A 257 4.73 -5.98 -9.90
C THR A 257 6.25 -6.08 -9.74
N GLY A 258 6.75 -6.83 -8.76
CA GLY A 258 8.18 -7.08 -8.59
C GLY A 258 8.81 -7.82 -9.78
N LEU A 259 8.10 -8.80 -10.33
CA LEU A 259 8.54 -9.55 -11.51
C LEU A 259 8.62 -8.63 -12.75
N TYR A 260 7.61 -7.79 -13.00
CA TYR A 260 7.68 -6.79 -14.07
C TYR A 260 8.78 -5.75 -13.85
N GLN A 261 9.00 -5.30 -12.62
CA GLN A 261 10.08 -4.35 -12.28
C GLN A 261 11.46 -4.95 -12.59
N ALA A 262 11.64 -6.25 -12.40
CA ALA A 262 12.91 -6.93 -12.67
C ALA A 262 13.16 -7.20 -14.16
N MET A 263 12.16 -7.00 -15.03
CA MET A 263 12.33 -7.18 -16.45
C MET A 263 13.20 -6.07 -17.05
N LYS A 264 14.21 -6.47 -17.82
CA LYS A 264 14.98 -5.57 -18.69
C LYS A 264 14.22 -5.45 -20.01
N LEU A 265 13.30 -4.50 -20.07
CA LEU A 265 12.57 -4.15 -21.28
C LEU A 265 13.05 -2.76 -21.71
N ASP A 266 13.90 -2.73 -22.72
CA ASP A 266 14.38 -1.51 -23.37
C ASP A 266 13.22 -0.81 -24.11
#